data_AF-A0A2W0BAG9-F1
#
_entry.id   AF-A0A2W0BAG9-F1
#
_cell.length_a   1.000
_cell.length_b   1.000
_cell.length_c   1.000
_cell.angle_alpha   90.00
_cell.angle_beta   90.00
_cell.angle_gamma   90.00
#
_symmetry.space_group_name_H-M   'P 1'
#
loop_
_entity.id
_entity.type
_entity.pdbx_description
1 polymer ?
#
loop_
_entity_poly.entity_id
_entity_poly.type
_entity_poly.pdbx_seq_one_letter_code
_entity_poly.pdbx_strand_id
1 'polypeptide(L)'
;MERYICIHAHFYQPPRENPWLETVEVQDSAYPFHDWNQRITNECYAPNAASRILDDQGCIAAITNNYANISFNFGPTLLSWMEAQEPEVYRSVLEADRLSLERFSGHGSAIAQAYNHMILPLANDHDRYTQIYWGIRDFESRFKRKPEGMWLPETAVDLQTLDIMAQLGIKFTILSPYQAWRFRSSCTSPPTARAMDIIMRTATWHLLMRFSTFRKRGSPA
;
A
#
# COMPACT_ATOMS: atom_id res chain seq x y z
N MET A 1 -4.48 -28.66 -6.22
CA MET A 1 -3.73 -27.57 -5.55
C MET A 1 -4.44 -26.28 -5.89
N GLU A 2 -4.98 -25.56 -4.91
CA GLU A 2 -5.68 -24.30 -5.14
C GLU A 2 -4.67 -23.22 -5.59
N ARG A 3 -5.04 -22.45 -6.61
CA ARG A 3 -4.27 -21.31 -7.09
C ARG A 3 -4.96 -20.04 -6.62
N TYR A 4 -4.20 -19.13 -6.04
CA TYR A 4 -4.70 -17.83 -5.60
C TYR A 4 -4.11 -16.73 -6.48
N ILE A 5 -4.89 -15.68 -6.69
CA ILE A 5 -4.47 -14.45 -7.36
C ILE A 5 -4.51 -13.34 -6.32
N CYS A 6 -3.43 -12.56 -6.22
CA CYS A 6 -3.39 -11.35 -5.42
C CYS A 6 -3.06 -10.18 -6.34
N ILE A 7 -3.89 -9.15 -6.30
CA ILE A 7 -3.67 -7.90 -7.00
C ILE A 7 -3.31 -6.89 -5.91
N HIS A 8 -2.21 -6.15 -6.13
CA HIS A 8 -1.88 -5.00 -5.32
C HIS A 8 -1.92 -3.74 -6.18
N ALA A 9 -2.63 -2.71 -5.71
CA ALA A 9 -2.74 -1.43 -6.39
C ALA A 9 -2.13 -0.30 -5.53
N HIS A 10 -1.12 0.35 -6.11
CA HIS A 10 -0.42 1.46 -5.48
C HIS A 10 -0.93 2.80 -6.03
N PHE A 11 -1.49 3.64 -5.15
CA PHE A 11 -2.06 4.93 -5.52
C PHE A 11 -1.28 6.08 -4.85
N TYR A 12 -0.69 6.94 -5.67
CA TYR A 12 0.07 8.08 -5.17
C TYR A 12 -0.03 9.27 -6.13
N GLN A 13 -0.02 10.46 -5.53
CA GLN A 13 0.14 11.73 -6.20
C GLN A 13 1.12 12.58 -5.37
N PRO A 14 2.17 13.17 -5.97
CA PRO A 14 3.00 14.13 -5.25
C PRO A 14 2.15 15.31 -4.76
N PRO A 15 2.53 15.95 -3.63
CA PRO A 15 1.95 17.23 -3.24
C PRO A 15 1.98 18.21 -4.41
N ARG A 16 0.85 18.87 -4.64
CA ARG A 16 0.66 19.84 -5.74
C ARG A 16 0.16 21.18 -5.22
N GLU A 17 -0.07 21.27 -3.93
CA GLU A 17 -0.55 22.45 -3.24
C GLU A 17 0.51 23.55 -3.32
N ASN A 18 0.06 24.78 -3.60
CA ASN A 18 0.89 25.95 -3.46
C ASN A 18 1.16 26.17 -1.96
N PRO A 19 2.41 26.25 -1.49
CA PRO A 19 2.71 26.29 -0.05
C PRO A 19 2.28 27.59 0.63
N TRP A 20 1.91 28.63 -0.12
CA TRP A 20 1.32 29.86 0.44
C TRP A 20 -0.21 29.82 0.49
N LEU A 21 -0.84 29.09 -0.42
CA LEU A 21 -2.30 29.04 -0.54
C LEU A 21 -2.91 27.79 0.09
N GLU A 22 -2.07 26.77 0.35
CA GLU A 22 -2.46 25.45 0.87
C GLU A 22 -3.55 24.77 0.00
N THR A 23 -3.62 25.14 -1.28
CA THR A 23 -4.53 24.56 -2.27
C THR A 23 -3.78 24.23 -3.55
N VAL A 24 -4.25 23.21 -4.26
CA VAL A 24 -3.84 22.96 -5.64
C VAL A 24 -4.39 24.09 -6.51
N GLU A 25 -3.56 24.63 -7.41
CA GLU A 25 -3.98 25.64 -8.38
C GLU A 25 -4.59 24.98 -9.62
N VAL A 26 -5.30 25.75 -10.45
CA VAL A 26 -5.86 25.25 -11.72
C VAL A 26 -4.73 24.73 -12.62
N GLN A 27 -4.94 23.57 -13.23
CA GLN A 27 -4.00 22.96 -14.17
C GLN A 27 -4.70 22.70 -15.51
N ASP A 28 -4.47 23.56 -16.51
CA ASP A 28 -5.17 23.53 -17.80
C ASP A 28 -5.16 22.15 -18.49
N SER A 29 -4.05 21.41 -18.37
CA SER A 29 -3.92 20.05 -18.92
C SER A 29 -4.87 19.00 -18.31
N ALA A 30 -5.51 19.31 -17.18
CA ALA A 30 -6.49 18.47 -16.52
C ALA A 30 -7.94 18.74 -16.98
N TYR A 31 -8.16 19.66 -17.92
CA TYR A 31 -9.49 19.97 -18.44
C TYR A 31 -10.29 18.70 -18.83
N PRO A 32 -11.58 18.60 -18.48
CA PRO A 32 -12.45 19.64 -17.90
C PRO A 32 -12.35 19.81 -16.38
N PHE A 33 -11.45 19.11 -15.71
CA PHE A 33 -11.28 19.16 -14.26
C PHE A 33 -10.39 20.32 -13.83
N HIS A 34 -10.53 20.74 -12.57
CA HIS A 34 -9.74 21.83 -12.00
C HIS A 34 -8.23 21.51 -12.00
N ASP A 35 -7.88 20.28 -11.63
CA ASP A 35 -6.50 19.82 -11.52
C ASP A 35 -6.37 18.30 -11.75
N TRP A 36 -5.13 17.81 -11.82
CA TRP A 36 -4.86 16.39 -12.06
C TRP A 36 -5.34 15.48 -10.92
N ASN A 37 -5.38 15.93 -9.66
CA ASN A 37 -5.90 15.10 -8.57
C ASN A 37 -7.40 14.86 -8.76
N GLN A 38 -8.17 15.90 -9.11
CA GLN A 38 -9.61 15.74 -9.42
C GLN A 38 -9.84 14.85 -10.63
N ARG A 39 -9.11 15.09 -11.73
CA ARG A 39 -9.25 14.28 -12.95
C ARG A 39 -9.02 12.80 -12.68
N ILE A 40 -7.90 12.47 -12.03
CA ILE A 40 -7.53 11.08 -11.76
C ILE A 40 -8.47 10.47 -10.72
N THR A 41 -8.98 11.26 -9.77
CA THR A 41 -10.01 10.78 -8.84
C THR A 41 -11.29 10.38 -9.57
N ASN A 42 -11.74 11.21 -10.51
CA ASN A 42 -12.95 10.94 -11.30
C ASN A 42 -12.77 9.76 -12.27
N GLU A 43 -11.62 9.68 -12.94
CA GLU A 43 -11.35 8.67 -13.96
C GLU A 43 -10.86 7.32 -13.39
N CYS A 44 -10.27 7.32 -12.18
CA CYS A 44 -9.61 6.14 -11.61
C CYS A 44 -10.08 5.79 -10.19
N TYR A 45 -9.98 6.72 -9.24
CA TYR A 45 -10.16 6.36 -7.83
C TYR A 45 -11.63 6.09 -7.47
N ALA A 46 -12.55 6.95 -7.93
CA ALA A 46 -13.99 6.78 -7.71
C ALA A 46 -14.57 5.57 -8.47
N PRO A 47 -14.22 5.32 -9.75
CA PRO A 47 -14.67 4.10 -10.44
C PRO A 47 -14.19 2.80 -9.81
N ASN A 48 -13.04 2.78 -9.13
CA ASN A 48 -12.61 1.61 -8.36
C ASN A 48 -13.41 1.42 -7.06
N ALA A 49 -13.88 2.49 -6.44
CA ALA A 49 -14.77 2.41 -5.27
C ALA A 49 -16.18 1.91 -5.63
N ALA A 50 -16.63 2.11 -6.88
CA ALA A 50 -17.94 1.72 -7.37
C ALA A 50 -17.87 1.09 -8.78
N SER A 51 -17.10 0.01 -8.89
CA SER A 51 -16.84 -0.69 -10.15
C SER A 51 -18.05 -1.52 -10.59
N ARG A 52 -18.42 -1.41 -11.87
CA ARG A 52 -19.58 -2.12 -12.44
C ARG A 52 -19.15 -3.46 -13.00
N ILE A 53 -19.80 -4.53 -12.55
CA ILE A 53 -19.74 -5.85 -13.18
C ILE A 53 -20.91 -5.93 -14.16
N LEU A 54 -20.61 -6.24 -15.41
CA LEU A 54 -21.61 -6.39 -16.46
C LEU A 54 -21.98 -7.87 -16.67
N ASP A 55 -23.23 -8.14 -17.03
CA ASP A 55 -23.66 -9.46 -17.50
C ASP A 55 -23.36 -9.69 -18.99
N ASP A 56 -23.73 -10.86 -19.50
CA ASP A 56 -23.53 -11.26 -20.90
C ASP A 56 -24.29 -10.37 -21.91
N GLN A 57 -25.24 -9.56 -21.44
CA GLN A 57 -26.01 -8.61 -22.25
C GLN A 57 -25.48 -7.18 -22.13
N GLY A 58 -24.44 -6.95 -21.33
CA GLY A 58 -23.85 -5.63 -21.10
C GLY A 58 -24.60 -4.77 -20.07
N CYS A 59 -25.57 -5.34 -19.36
CA CYS A 59 -26.30 -4.68 -18.28
C CYS A 59 -25.50 -4.75 -16.96
N ILE A 60 -25.70 -3.79 -16.07
CA ILE A 60 -25.03 -3.78 -14.76
C ILE A 60 -25.62 -4.90 -13.89
N ALA A 61 -24.84 -5.96 -13.69
CA ALA A 61 -25.19 -7.08 -12.82
C ALA A 61 -24.91 -6.77 -11.34
N ALA A 62 -23.81 -6.05 -11.07
CA ALA A 62 -23.44 -5.64 -9.72
C ALA A 62 -22.56 -4.39 -9.73
N ILE A 63 -22.53 -3.70 -8.58
CA ILE A 63 -21.55 -2.65 -8.30
C ILE A 63 -20.72 -3.11 -7.10
N THR A 64 -19.40 -3.14 -7.25
CA THR A 64 -18.46 -3.61 -6.24
C THR A 64 -17.40 -2.55 -5.94
N ASN A 65 -16.94 -2.52 -4.69
CA ASN A 65 -15.76 -1.76 -4.33
C ASN A 65 -14.53 -2.64 -4.54
N ASN A 66 -13.73 -2.34 -5.56
CA ASN A 66 -12.53 -3.11 -5.90
C ASN A 66 -11.53 -3.13 -4.74
N TYR A 67 -11.40 -2.03 -4.00
CA TYR A 67 -10.49 -1.92 -2.85
C TYR A 67 -10.81 -2.94 -1.74
N ALA A 68 -12.07 -3.38 -1.61
CA ALA A 68 -12.45 -4.39 -0.62
C ALA A 68 -12.02 -5.82 -1.02
N ASN A 69 -11.54 -5.99 -2.26
CA ASN A 69 -11.23 -7.29 -2.87
C ASN A 69 -9.76 -7.43 -3.33
N ILE A 70 -8.99 -6.34 -3.30
CA ILE A 70 -7.57 -6.30 -3.70
C ILE A 70 -6.74 -5.70 -2.58
N SER A 71 -5.46 -6.05 -2.48
CA SER A 71 -4.55 -5.28 -1.61
C SER A 71 -4.31 -3.89 -2.21
N PHE A 72 -4.18 -2.86 -1.39
CA PHE A 72 -3.90 -1.52 -1.89
C PHE A 72 -3.14 -0.65 -0.88
N ASN A 73 -2.54 0.42 -1.37
CA ASN A 73 -2.12 1.53 -0.54
C ASN A 73 -2.43 2.87 -1.22
N PHE A 74 -2.81 3.87 -0.42
CA PHE A 74 -2.88 5.26 -0.84
C PHE A 74 -1.81 6.06 -0.11
N GLY A 75 -1.13 6.94 -0.84
CA GLY A 75 -0.15 7.85 -0.24
C GLY A 75 -0.79 8.87 0.72
N PRO A 76 -0.16 9.19 1.86
CA PRO A 76 -0.71 10.14 2.84
C PRO A 76 -1.07 11.51 2.27
N THR A 77 -0.26 12.03 1.35
CA THR A 77 -0.50 13.32 0.68
C THR A 77 -1.79 13.31 -0.12
N LEU A 78 -2.02 12.23 -0.87
CA LEU A 78 -3.25 12.02 -1.63
C LEU A 78 -4.46 11.81 -0.72
N LEU A 79 -4.33 11.08 0.38
CA LEU A 79 -5.41 10.89 1.34
C LEU A 79 -5.82 12.19 2.02
N SER A 80 -4.87 13.03 2.42
CA SER A 80 -5.15 14.36 2.98
C SER A 80 -5.90 15.25 1.98
N TRP A 81 -5.47 15.26 0.72
CA TRP A 81 -6.17 16.01 -0.33
C TRP A 81 -7.59 15.47 -0.54
N MET A 82 -7.75 14.14 -0.65
CA MET A 82 -9.03 13.49 -0.90
C MET A 82 -10.02 13.68 0.24
N GLU A 83 -9.54 13.71 1.49
CA GLU A 83 -10.37 13.98 2.67
C GLU A 83 -11.04 15.35 2.61
N ALA A 84 -10.34 16.36 2.09
CA ALA A 84 -10.87 17.72 1.95
C ALA A 84 -11.68 17.92 0.66
N GLN A 85 -11.19 17.42 -0.47
CA GLN A 85 -11.74 17.75 -1.79
C GLN A 85 -12.71 16.70 -2.33
N GLU A 86 -12.54 15.43 -1.96
CA GLU A 86 -13.29 14.28 -2.49
C GLU A 86 -13.76 13.35 -1.35
N PRO A 87 -14.50 13.87 -0.36
CA PRO A 87 -14.76 13.19 0.91
C PRO A 87 -15.59 11.90 0.76
N GLU A 88 -16.39 11.79 -0.30
CA GLU A 88 -17.13 10.56 -0.61
C GLU A 88 -16.20 9.43 -1.03
N VAL A 89 -15.28 9.70 -1.96
CA VAL A 89 -14.28 8.72 -2.42
C VAL A 89 -13.37 8.33 -1.26
N TYR A 90 -12.93 9.30 -0.46
CA TYR A 90 -12.13 9.06 0.74
C TYR A 90 -12.82 8.07 1.70
N ARG A 91 -14.09 8.33 2.04
CA ARG A 91 -14.87 7.42 2.90
C ARG A 91 -15.01 6.03 2.28
N SER A 92 -15.24 5.92 0.97
CA SER A 92 -15.33 4.63 0.29
C SER A 92 -14.01 3.84 0.34
N VAL A 93 -12.86 4.50 0.33
CA VAL A 93 -11.54 3.84 0.50
C VAL A 93 -11.39 3.28 1.92
N LEU A 94 -11.74 4.06 2.96
CA LEU A 94 -11.68 3.60 4.35
C LEU A 94 -12.67 2.46 4.61
N GLU A 95 -13.88 2.58 4.08
CA GLU A 95 -14.93 1.56 4.20
C GLU A 95 -14.53 0.26 3.51
N ALA A 96 -13.83 0.33 2.38
CA ALA A 96 -13.32 -0.85 1.71
C ALA A 96 -12.39 -1.68 2.58
N ASP A 97 -11.49 -1.03 3.31
CA ASP A 97 -10.62 -1.71 4.26
C ASP A 97 -11.43 -2.38 5.38
N ARG A 98 -12.43 -1.67 5.92
CA ARG A 98 -13.34 -2.20 6.94
C ARG A 98 -14.07 -3.46 6.47
N LEU A 99 -14.66 -3.42 5.26
CA LEU A 99 -15.34 -4.57 4.65
C LEU A 99 -14.36 -5.72 4.39
N SER A 100 -13.13 -5.41 4.00
CA SER A 100 -12.12 -6.43 3.75
C SER A 100 -11.68 -7.17 5.02
N LEU A 101 -11.69 -6.52 6.19
CA LEU A 101 -11.45 -7.18 7.48
C LEU A 101 -12.47 -8.30 7.73
N GLU A 102 -13.75 -8.05 7.45
CA GLU A 102 -14.81 -9.06 7.61
C GLU A 102 -14.60 -10.23 6.63
N ARG A 103 -14.20 -9.92 5.39
CA ARG A 103 -13.97 -10.90 4.32
C ARG A 103 -12.74 -11.77 4.56
N PHE A 104 -11.65 -11.20 5.05
CA PHE A 104 -10.34 -11.86 5.14
C PHE A 104 -9.97 -12.19 6.60
N SER A 105 -10.93 -12.65 7.40
CA SER A 105 -10.70 -13.17 8.75
C SER A 105 -9.94 -12.20 9.68
N GLY A 106 -10.23 -10.91 9.58
CA GLY A 106 -9.60 -9.84 10.35
C GLY A 106 -8.38 -9.19 9.71
N HIS A 107 -8.05 -9.54 8.46
CA HIS A 107 -6.97 -8.90 7.69
C HIS A 107 -7.50 -7.85 6.72
N GLY A 108 -7.07 -6.60 6.90
CA GLY A 108 -7.50 -5.51 6.03
C GLY A 108 -6.65 -5.44 4.76
N SER A 109 -7.27 -5.04 3.66
CA SER A 109 -6.65 -4.92 2.34
C SER A 109 -5.71 -3.73 2.20
N ALA A 110 -5.95 -2.67 2.97
CA ALA A 110 -5.11 -1.49 3.00
C ALA A 110 -3.78 -1.77 3.74
N ILE A 111 -2.68 -1.33 3.15
CA ILE A 111 -1.36 -1.29 3.78
C ILE A 111 -0.86 0.16 3.86
N ALA A 112 0.05 0.42 4.80
CA ALA A 112 0.64 1.76 4.95
C ALA A 112 1.59 2.08 3.78
N GLN A 113 2.03 3.34 3.70
CA GLN A 113 3.09 3.78 2.79
C GLN A 113 4.09 4.63 3.56
N ALA A 114 5.37 4.60 3.18
CA ALA A 114 6.31 5.64 3.59
C ALA A 114 5.78 7.05 3.21
N TYR A 115 5.85 7.98 4.16
CA TYR A 115 4.96 9.16 4.19
C TYR A 115 5.01 10.05 2.92
N ASN A 116 6.20 10.51 2.53
CA ASN A 116 6.41 11.41 1.40
C ASN A 116 6.80 10.70 0.09
N HIS A 117 6.62 9.38 0.01
CA HIS A 117 7.05 8.58 -1.14
C HIS A 117 8.57 8.66 -1.43
N MET A 118 9.38 8.83 -0.38
CA MET A 118 10.84 8.89 -0.49
C MET A 118 11.47 7.52 -0.79
N ILE A 119 12.50 7.48 -1.64
CA ILE A 119 13.36 6.31 -1.85
C ILE A 119 14.21 6.07 -0.59
N LEU A 120 13.68 5.29 0.36
CA LEU A 120 14.24 5.13 1.71
C LEU A 120 15.70 4.66 1.78
N PRO A 121 16.20 3.80 0.87
CA PRO A 121 17.63 3.44 0.88
C PRO A 121 18.58 4.62 0.63
N LEU A 122 18.10 5.71 0.02
CA LEU A 122 18.89 6.92 -0.22
C LEU A 122 18.78 7.96 0.92
N ALA A 123 17.90 7.72 1.90
CA ALA A 123 17.69 8.62 3.03
C ALA A 123 18.76 8.42 4.12
N ASN A 124 18.97 9.43 4.95
CA ASN A 124 19.68 9.25 6.20
C ASN A 124 18.82 8.47 7.22
N ASP A 125 19.43 8.01 8.30
CA ASP A 125 18.77 7.16 9.30
C ASP A 125 17.57 7.84 9.97
N HIS A 126 17.67 9.12 10.27
CA HIS A 126 16.60 9.88 10.92
C HIS A 126 15.38 10.02 10.01
N ASP A 127 15.60 10.40 8.75
CA ASP A 127 14.52 10.58 7.78
C ASP A 127 13.90 9.23 7.42
N ARG A 128 14.70 8.18 7.24
CA ARG A 128 14.21 6.82 7.02
C ARG A 128 13.25 6.38 8.12
N TYR A 129 13.66 6.53 9.38
CA TYR A 129 12.80 6.20 10.53
C TYR A 129 11.53 7.05 10.54
N THR A 130 11.68 8.36 10.35
CA THR A 130 10.56 9.32 10.35
C THR A 130 9.53 8.98 9.26
N GLN A 131 9.97 8.68 8.05
CA GLN A 131 9.09 8.33 6.93
C GLN A 131 8.25 7.08 7.19
N ILE A 132 8.85 6.05 7.81
CA ILE A 132 8.15 4.82 8.19
C ILE A 132 7.19 5.11 9.36
N TYR A 133 7.67 5.78 10.40
CA TYR A 133 6.89 6.09 11.58
C TYR A 133 5.68 6.95 11.26
N TRP A 134 5.84 8.02 10.49
CA TRP A 134 4.75 8.89 10.05
C TRP A 134 3.76 8.16 9.13
N GLY A 135 4.25 7.30 8.23
CA GLY A 135 3.40 6.45 7.40
C GLY A 135 2.49 5.54 8.23
N ILE A 136 3.01 4.96 9.32
CA ILE A 136 2.22 4.16 10.26
C ILE A 136 1.19 5.02 10.98
N ARG A 137 1.58 6.21 11.46
CA ARG A 137 0.67 7.10 12.21
C ARG A 137 -0.45 7.67 11.36
N ASP A 138 -0.17 8.02 10.10
CA ASP A 138 -1.20 8.42 9.15
C ASP A 138 -2.18 7.27 8.88
N PHE A 139 -1.66 6.05 8.68
CA PHE A 139 -2.51 4.88 8.52
C PHE A 139 -3.41 4.63 9.75
N GLU A 140 -2.83 4.63 10.95
CA GLU A 140 -3.57 4.40 12.21
C GLU A 140 -4.64 5.49 12.44
N SER A 141 -4.33 6.75 12.14
CA SER A 141 -5.26 7.86 12.33
C SER A 141 -6.47 7.77 11.41
N ARG A 142 -6.32 7.23 10.19
CA ARG A 142 -7.40 7.13 9.19
C ARG A 142 -8.17 5.82 9.29
N PHE A 143 -7.46 4.70 9.19
CA PHE A 143 -8.05 3.35 9.12
C PHE A 143 -8.38 2.76 10.51
N LYS A 144 -8.01 3.45 11.60
CA LYS A 144 -8.35 3.08 12.99
C LYS A 144 -7.84 1.69 13.40
N ARG A 145 -6.78 1.20 12.76
CA ARG A 145 -6.07 -0.04 13.10
C ARG A 145 -4.59 0.08 12.77
N LYS A 146 -3.77 -0.85 13.27
CA LYS A 146 -2.37 -0.94 12.87
C LYS A 146 -2.25 -1.51 11.44
N PRO A 147 -1.34 -0.98 10.60
CA PRO A 147 -1.04 -1.59 9.31
C PRO A 147 -0.28 -2.90 9.50
N GLU A 148 -0.64 -3.93 8.74
CA GLU A 148 0.13 -5.19 8.71
C GLU A 148 1.27 -5.13 7.71
N GLY A 149 1.06 -4.44 6.60
CA GLY A 149 2.07 -4.24 5.57
C GLY A 149 2.41 -2.76 5.38
N MET A 150 3.50 -2.51 4.67
CA MET A 150 3.80 -1.17 4.15
C MET A 150 4.39 -1.26 2.74
N TRP A 151 3.87 -0.43 1.83
CA TRP A 151 4.45 -0.18 0.53
C TRP A 151 5.65 0.75 0.66
N LEU A 152 6.80 0.30 0.15
CA LEU A 152 7.99 1.12 0.02
C LEU A 152 8.07 1.68 -1.41
N PRO A 153 8.25 3.01 -1.57
CA PRO A 153 8.31 3.67 -2.87
C PRO A 153 9.24 2.98 -3.85
N GLU A 154 8.75 2.74 -5.06
CA GLU A 154 9.47 2.04 -6.14
C GLU A 154 9.97 0.64 -5.77
N THR A 155 9.34 0.00 -4.77
CA THR A 155 9.82 -1.25 -4.15
C THR A 155 11.27 -1.14 -3.64
N ALA A 156 11.77 0.07 -3.39
CA ALA A 156 13.15 0.30 -3.00
C ALA A 156 13.36 -0.09 -1.53
N VAL A 157 14.12 -1.16 -1.31
CA VAL A 157 14.37 -1.72 0.03
C VAL A 157 15.86 -1.97 0.25
N ASP A 158 16.30 -1.81 1.50
CA ASP A 158 17.58 -2.29 2.03
C ASP A 158 17.38 -2.94 3.41
N LEU A 159 18.39 -3.62 3.94
CA LEU A 159 18.26 -4.34 5.21
C LEU A 159 17.93 -3.41 6.39
N GLN A 160 18.45 -2.19 6.37
CA GLN A 160 18.22 -1.22 7.44
C GLN A 160 16.76 -0.73 7.45
N THR A 161 16.19 -0.44 6.29
CA THR A 161 14.78 -0.07 6.12
C THR A 161 13.88 -1.21 6.62
N LEU A 162 14.17 -2.43 6.20
CA LEU A 162 13.41 -3.62 6.60
C LEU A 162 13.49 -3.88 8.12
N ASP A 163 14.65 -3.68 8.75
CA ASP A 163 14.82 -3.82 10.20
C ASP A 163 13.99 -2.77 10.98
N ILE A 164 14.03 -1.51 10.56
CA ILE A 164 13.20 -0.44 11.17
C ILE A 164 11.71 -0.77 11.05
N MET A 165 11.25 -1.20 9.87
CA MET A 165 9.86 -1.61 9.66
C MET A 165 9.43 -2.73 10.62
N ALA A 166 10.27 -3.76 10.75
CA ALA A 166 10.01 -4.89 11.64
C ALA A 166 9.96 -4.44 13.12
N GLN A 167 10.88 -3.57 13.54
CA GLN A 167 10.91 -3.00 14.90
C GLN A 167 9.66 -2.14 15.19
N LEU A 168 9.13 -1.44 14.19
CA LEU A 168 7.89 -0.66 14.28
C LEU A 168 6.62 -1.50 14.11
N GLY A 169 6.75 -2.83 13.98
CA GLY A 169 5.62 -3.76 13.98
C GLY A 169 4.98 -4.00 12.62
N ILE A 170 5.59 -3.55 11.52
CA ILE A 170 5.18 -3.95 10.18
C ILE A 170 5.52 -5.42 9.98
N LYS A 171 4.54 -6.19 9.52
CA LYS A 171 4.65 -7.63 9.29
C LYS A 171 5.11 -7.96 7.88
N PHE A 172 4.89 -7.10 6.88
CA PHE A 172 5.37 -7.38 5.52
C PHE A 172 5.57 -6.13 4.63
N THR A 173 6.28 -6.30 3.52
CA THR A 173 6.32 -5.35 2.40
C THR A 173 6.17 -6.07 1.06
N ILE A 174 6.09 -5.33 -0.04
CA ILE A 174 6.01 -5.88 -1.39
C ILE A 174 7.33 -5.62 -2.11
N LEU A 175 7.90 -6.68 -2.67
CA LEU A 175 9.14 -6.67 -3.44
C LEU A 175 8.86 -6.86 -4.93
N SER A 176 9.74 -6.32 -5.75
CA SER A 176 9.79 -6.66 -7.18
C SER A 176 10.17 -8.13 -7.38
N PRO A 177 9.79 -8.73 -8.53
CA PRO A 177 10.19 -10.10 -8.87
C PRO A 177 11.71 -10.33 -8.85
N TYR A 178 12.51 -9.33 -9.22
CA TYR A 178 13.98 -9.43 -9.25
C TYR A 178 14.59 -9.49 -7.84
N GLN A 179 14.08 -8.68 -6.91
CA GLN A 179 14.48 -8.72 -5.50
C GLN A 179 14.11 -10.06 -4.87
N ALA A 180 12.91 -10.55 -5.17
CA ALA A 180 12.44 -11.84 -4.73
C ALA A 180 13.28 -12.99 -5.28
N TRP A 181 13.68 -12.96 -6.56
CA TRP A 181 14.32 -14.08 -7.23
C TRP A 181 15.54 -14.64 -6.48
N ARG A 182 16.36 -13.78 -5.87
CA ARG A 182 17.55 -14.20 -5.10
C ARG A 182 17.24 -15.08 -3.89
N PHE A 183 16.01 -15.03 -3.37
CA PHE A 183 15.57 -15.80 -2.21
C PHE A 183 14.67 -16.98 -2.57
N ARG A 184 14.41 -17.23 -3.87
CA ARG A 184 13.47 -18.26 -4.33
C ARG A 184 14.01 -19.68 -4.12
N SER A 185 15.34 -19.85 -4.15
CA SER A 185 16.00 -21.14 -3.98
C SER A 185 16.12 -21.60 -2.53
N SER A 186 15.93 -20.70 -1.54
CA SER A 186 16.08 -21.00 -0.11
C SER A 186 14.79 -21.47 0.58
N CYS A 187 13.64 -21.39 -0.08
CA CYS A 187 12.32 -21.76 0.47
C CYS A 187 11.78 -23.06 -0.16
N THR A 188 12.44 -24.19 0.08
CA THR A 188 11.93 -25.53 -0.28
C THR A 188 11.37 -26.31 0.92
N SER A 189 11.35 -25.73 2.11
CA SER A 189 10.79 -26.35 3.32
C SER A 189 9.53 -25.62 3.80
N PRO A 190 8.52 -26.32 4.33
CA PRO A 190 7.34 -25.68 4.92
C PRO A 190 7.75 -24.77 6.09
N PRO A 191 6.99 -23.69 6.37
CA PRO A 191 7.41 -22.64 7.28
C PRO A 191 7.58 -23.21 8.69
N THR A 192 8.83 -23.24 9.16
CA THR A 192 9.13 -23.31 10.60
C THR A 192 9.40 -21.88 11.07
N ALA A 193 8.95 -21.56 12.29
CA ALA A 193 8.79 -20.21 12.85
C ALA A 193 10.07 -19.37 13.06
N ARG A 194 11.05 -19.43 12.15
CA ARG A 194 12.40 -18.87 12.33
C ARG A 194 13.01 -18.18 11.11
N ALA A 195 12.26 -17.92 10.03
CA ALA A 195 12.77 -17.22 8.85
C ALA A 195 11.88 -16.04 8.43
N MET A 196 12.50 -14.99 7.87
CA MET A 196 11.80 -13.99 7.04
C MET A 196 11.02 -14.76 5.97
N ASP A 197 9.70 -14.75 6.08
CA ASP A 197 8.80 -15.52 5.23
C ASP A 197 8.51 -14.70 3.98
N ILE A 198 9.33 -14.84 2.96
CA ILE A 198 9.04 -14.28 1.65
C ILE A 198 7.96 -15.15 0.96
N ILE A 199 6.71 -14.69 0.94
CA ILE A 199 5.60 -15.35 0.24
C ILE A 199 5.79 -15.18 -1.27
N MET A 200 6.42 -16.19 -1.89
CA MET A 200 6.64 -16.21 -3.35
C MET A 200 5.59 -17.02 -4.09
N ARG A 201 4.89 -16.41 -5.06
CA ARG A 201 4.13 -17.16 -6.07
C ARG A 201 4.36 -16.61 -7.49
N THR A 202 5.17 -17.35 -8.23
CA THR A 202 5.32 -17.43 -9.70
C THR A 202 5.62 -16.16 -10.53
N ALA A 203 6.88 -16.10 -10.98
CA ALA A 203 7.46 -15.70 -12.29
C ALA A 203 7.02 -14.44 -13.06
N THR A 204 5.90 -13.78 -12.75
CA THR A 204 5.45 -12.59 -13.48
C THR A 204 4.78 -11.53 -12.61
N TRP A 205 4.78 -11.69 -11.29
CA TRP A 205 4.00 -10.84 -10.38
C TRP A 205 4.78 -10.43 -9.12
N HIS A 206 4.46 -9.23 -8.62
CA HIS A 206 5.00 -8.62 -7.38
C HIS A 206 4.79 -9.53 -6.17
N LEU A 207 5.70 -9.44 -5.19
CA LEU A 207 5.92 -10.49 -4.21
C LEU A 207 5.80 -9.99 -2.77
N LEU A 208 5.21 -10.75 -1.85
CA LEU A 208 5.03 -10.36 -0.45
C LEU A 208 6.21 -10.86 0.41
N MET A 209 6.90 -9.99 1.14
CA MET A 209 7.95 -10.33 2.11
C MET A 209 7.43 -10.16 3.54
N ARG A 210 7.28 -11.24 4.32
CA ARG A 210 6.82 -11.23 5.71
C ARG A 210 7.99 -11.28 6.70
N PHE A 211 7.98 -10.40 7.69
CA PHE A 211 8.94 -10.37 8.79
C PHE A 211 8.48 -11.31 9.91
N SER A 212 9.37 -12.22 10.34
CA SER A 212 9.26 -12.89 11.64
C SER A 212 10.41 -12.40 12.54
N THR A 213 10.16 -12.38 13.84
CA THR A 213 10.95 -11.69 14.89
C THR A 213 12.47 -11.87 14.80
N PHE A 214 13.21 -10.74 14.72
CA PHE A 214 14.67 -10.71 14.80
C PHE A 214 15.12 -10.94 16.26
N ARG A 215 15.80 -12.07 16.54
CA ARG A 215 16.61 -12.21 17.76
C ARG A 215 18.08 -12.09 17.36
N LYS A 216 18.76 -11.03 17.80
CA LYS A 216 20.22 -10.84 17.66
C LYS A 216 20.93 -12.14 18.01
N ARG A 217 21.72 -12.70 17.09
CA ARG A 217 22.74 -13.70 17.45
C ARG A 217 23.72 -12.98 18.38
N GLY A 218 23.82 -13.43 19.62
CA GLY A 218 24.86 -12.99 20.53
C GLY A 218 26.24 -13.33 19.96
N SER A 219 27.18 -12.39 20.09
CA SER A 219 28.59 -12.65 19.81
C SER A 219 29.12 -13.72 20.76
N PRO A 220 29.94 -14.67 20.27
CA PRO A 220 30.64 -15.60 21.16
C PRO A 220 31.80 -14.88 21.86
N ALA A 221 31.90 -15.07 23.17
CA ALA A 221 33.14 -14.99 23.94
C ALA A 221 33.47 -16.40 24.42
#